data_AF-A0A9E4IZL4-F1
#
_entry.id   AF-A0A9E4IZL4-F1
#
_cell.length_a   1.000
_cell.length_b   1.000
_cell.length_c   1.000
_cell.angle_alpha   90.00
_cell.angle_beta   90.00
_cell.angle_gamma   90.00
#
_symmetry.space_group_name_H-M   'P 1'
#
loop_
_entity.id
_entity.type
_entity.pdbx_description
1 polymer ?
#
loop_
_entity_poly.entity_id
_entity_poly.type
_entity_poly.pdbx_seq_one_letter_code
_entity_poly.pdbx_strand_id
1 'polypeptide(L)'
;MRSFTLAIAALGLTVIPAAAQDSPLPDLFSDVIDVRVVNVEVVVTDRKGNRITGLQPGDFELLVDREPVRIDYFTEIEDGRALAPTDTGVDNVPSLTADEPAGTNYLIFVDDLFAIQQRRNRVLTHLAQDLARRGARGLRRPRPHPDHGLDQFA
;
A
#
# COMPACT_ATOMS: atom_id res chain seq x y z
N MET A 1 56.32 76.13 26.68
CA MET A 1 56.50 74.93 27.54
C MET A 1 55.23 74.08 27.45
N ARG A 2 55.38 72.86 26.92
CA ARG A 2 54.70 71.61 27.32
C ARG A 2 53.15 71.56 27.37
N SER A 3 52.60 70.93 26.32
CA SER A 3 51.71 69.73 26.32
C SER A 3 50.28 69.72 26.89
N PHE A 4 49.38 69.13 26.06
CA PHE A 4 48.19 68.28 26.36
C PHE A 4 47.00 68.98 27.04
N THR A 5 45.72 68.72 26.72
CA THR A 5 45.03 67.44 26.49
C THR A 5 43.71 67.63 25.73
N LEU A 6 43.28 66.55 25.08
CA LEU A 6 42.13 66.34 24.19
C LEU A 6 40.79 66.17 24.94
N ALA A 7 39.70 66.61 24.27
CA ALA A 7 38.31 66.11 24.20
C ALA A 7 37.61 65.45 25.41
N ILE A 8 36.31 65.72 25.54
CA ILE A 8 35.22 64.71 25.42
C ILE A 8 33.88 65.45 25.33
N ALA A 9 33.22 65.29 24.19
CA ALA A 9 31.81 65.63 24.00
C ALA A 9 30.95 64.50 24.58
N ALA A 10 30.10 64.81 25.55
CA ALA A 10 29.17 63.85 26.14
C ALA A 10 27.93 63.74 25.24
N LEU A 11 27.88 62.69 24.42
CA LEU A 11 26.72 62.29 23.63
C LEU A 11 25.84 61.40 24.52
N GLY A 12 24.66 61.89 24.89
CA GLY A 12 23.69 61.19 25.73
C GLY A 12 23.15 59.93 25.04
N LEU A 13 23.28 58.79 25.71
CA LEU A 13 22.83 57.47 25.27
C LEU A 13 21.35 57.28 25.64
N THR A 14 20.45 57.31 24.66
CA THR A 14 19.03 56.95 24.84
C THR A 14 18.89 55.42 24.84
N VAL A 15 18.37 54.86 25.94
CA VAL A 15 18.04 53.43 26.04
C VAL A 15 16.72 53.17 25.31
N ILE A 16 16.74 52.33 24.27
CA ILE A 16 15.54 51.84 23.58
C ILE A 16 15.24 50.43 24.13
N PRO A 17 13.99 50.13 24.56
CA PRO A 17 13.66 48.77 24.98
C PRO A 17 13.54 47.89 23.72
N ALA A 18 14.30 46.81 23.68
CA ALA A 18 14.16 45.77 22.67
C ALA A 18 12.91 44.95 22.98
N ALA A 19 11.81 45.19 22.27
CA ALA A 19 10.73 44.24 22.17
C ALA A 19 11.22 43.09 21.27
N ALA A 20 11.41 41.91 21.86
CA ALA A 20 11.59 40.68 21.10
C ALA A 20 10.32 40.44 20.28
N GLN A 21 10.40 40.65 18.97
CA GLN A 21 9.36 40.23 18.05
C GLN A 21 9.54 38.72 17.82
N ASP A 22 8.69 37.92 18.45
CA ASP A 22 8.41 36.57 17.95
C ASP A 22 7.85 36.73 16.54
N SER A 23 8.69 36.52 15.53
CA SER A 23 8.22 36.27 14.17
C SER A 23 7.85 34.79 14.11
N PRO A 24 6.57 34.41 14.00
CA PRO A 24 6.25 33.06 13.61
C PRO A 24 6.82 32.87 12.21
N LEU A 25 7.73 31.89 12.08
CA LEU A 25 8.18 31.41 10.78
C LEU A 25 6.91 31.09 9.96
N PRO A 26 6.82 31.52 8.69
CA PRO A 26 5.65 31.19 7.88
C PRO A 26 5.51 29.67 7.85
N ASP A 27 4.28 29.19 8.10
CA ASP A 27 3.92 27.78 7.96
C ASP A 27 4.47 27.31 6.61
N LEU A 28 5.48 26.44 6.68
CA LEU A 28 6.05 25.79 5.52
C LEU A 28 4.90 25.07 4.83
N PHE A 29 4.55 25.54 3.63
CA PHE A 29 3.68 24.87 2.70
C PHE A 29 4.16 23.43 2.55
N SER A 30 3.47 22.49 3.21
CA SER A 30 3.68 21.07 2.96
C SER A 30 2.94 20.74 1.67
N ASP A 31 3.64 20.71 0.54
CA ASP A 31 3.12 20.06 -0.64
C ASP A 31 2.90 18.59 -0.31
N VAL A 32 1.62 18.19 -0.18
CA VAL A 32 1.24 16.78 -0.04
C VAL A 32 1.40 16.16 -1.41
N ILE A 33 2.57 15.57 -1.66
CA ILE A 33 2.80 14.75 -2.85
C ILE A 33 2.00 13.46 -2.67
N ASP A 34 0.93 13.30 -3.43
CA ASP A 34 0.14 12.05 -3.45
C ASP A 34 0.92 10.99 -4.25
N VAL A 35 1.62 10.11 -3.54
CA VAL A 35 2.35 8.99 -4.12
C VAL A 35 1.40 7.81 -4.28
N ARG A 36 1.00 7.53 -5.53
CA ARG A 36 0.20 6.35 -5.85
C ARG A 36 1.11 5.17 -6.15
N VAL A 37 1.25 4.28 -5.16
CA VAL A 37 1.92 3.00 -5.32
C VAL A 37 0.96 2.01 -5.99
N VAL A 38 1.45 1.30 -7.01
CA VAL A 38 0.71 0.23 -7.69
C VAL A 38 1.30 -1.11 -7.31
N ASN A 39 0.48 -1.96 -6.69
CA ASN A 39 0.88 -3.32 -6.33
C ASN A 39 0.51 -4.29 -7.46
N VAL A 40 1.45 -5.13 -7.87
CA VAL A 40 1.27 -6.16 -8.89
C VAL A 40 1.53 -7.53 -8.26
N GLU A 41 0.54 -8.42 -8.31
CA GLU A 41 0.69 -9.80 -7.81
C GLU A 41 1.17 -10.72 -8.95
N VAL A 42 2.30 -11.38 -8.74
CA VAL A 42 2.92 -12.26 -9.75
C VAL A 42 3.05 -13.67 -9.21
N VAL A 43 2.70 -14.63 -10.06
CA VAL A 43 2.33 -15.99 -9.67
C VAL A 43 2.98 -16.95 -10.67
N VAL A 44 4.23 -17.37 -10.42
CA VAL A 44 5.03 -18.19 -11.35
C VAL A 44 4.89 -19.68 -11.06
N THR A 45 4.78 -20.51 -12.09
CA THR A 45 4.73 -21.97 -11.98
C THR A 45 5.58 -22.67 -13.03
N ASP A 46 6.09 -23.85 -12.70
CA ASP A 46 6.70 -24.76 -13.67
C ASP A 46 5.66 -25.40 -14.60
N ARG A 47 6.12 -26.21 -15.56
CA ARG A 47 5.25 -26.93 -16.51
C ARG A 47 4.30 -27.93 -15.83
N LYS A 48 4.63 -28.42 -14.64
CA LYS A 48 3.82 -29.36 -13.85
C LYS A 48 2.81 -28.62 -12.95
N GLY A 49 2.90 -27.30 -12.87
CA GLY A 49 2.05 -26.44 -12.03
C GLY A 49 2.58 -26.20 -10.63
N ASN A 50 3.83 -26.58 -10.32
CA ASN A 50 4.44 -26.30 -9.02
C ASN A 50 4.87 -24.83 -8.95
N ARG A 51 4.73 -24.22 -7.77
CA ARG A 51 5.22 -22.85 -7.53
C ARG A 51 6.74 -22.81 -7.64
N ILE A 52 7.24 -21.81 -8.34
CA ILE A 52 8.67 -21.49 -8.33
C ILE A 52 8.88 -20.44 -7.23
N THR A 53 9.79 -20.73 -6.30
CA THR A 53 10.15 -19.87 -5.17
C THR A 53 11.61 -19.39 -5.30
N GLY A 54 12.01 -18.47 -4.44
CA GLY A 54 13.34 -17.84 -4.41
C GLY A 54 13.57 -16.81 -5.51
N LEU A 55 12.50 -16.34 -6.17
CA LEU A 55 12.61 -15.35 -7.25
C LEU A 55 13.00 -13.99 -6.68
N GLN A 56 13.91 -13.32 -7.39
CA GLN A 56 14.44 -12.02 -7.02
C GLN A 56 13.83 -10.92 -7.91
N PRO A 57 13.86 -9.65 -7.48
CA PRO A 57 13.37 -8.53 -8.31
C PRO A 57 14.00 -8.51 -9.72
N GLY A 58 15.27 -8.89 -9.83
CA GLY A 58 16.00 -8.94 -11.11
C GLY A 58 15.55 -10.03 -12.08
N ASP A 59 14.68 -10.95 -11.65
CA ASP A 59 14.06 -11.96 -12.52
C ASP A 59 12.84 -11.40 -13.27
N PHE A 60 12.47 -10.13 -13.03
CA PHE A 60 11.30 -9.48 -13.59
C PHE A 60 11.65 -8.16 -14.29
N GLU A 61 10.96 -7.90 -15.41
CA GLU A 61 10.91 -6.60 -16.06
C GLU A 61 9.46 -6.10 -16.05
N LEU A 62 9.22 -4.96 -15.42
CA LEU A 62 7.91 -4.31 -15.43
C LEU A 62 7.87 -3.27 -16.54
N LEU A 63 6.91 -3.41 -17.45
CA LEU A 63 6.68 -2.47 -18.54
C LEU A 63 5.34 -1.75 -18.36
N VAL A 64 5.35 -0.42 -18.43
CA VAL A 64 4.15 0.41 -18.50
C VAL A 64 4.16 1.10 -19.85
N ASP A 65 3.13 0.91 -20.67
CA ASP A 65 3.06 1.42 -22.04
C ASP A 65 4.28 1.04 -22.92
N ARG A 66 4.88 -0.12 -22.62
CA ARG A 66 6.11 -0.67 -23.23
C ARG A 66 7.41 0.01 -22.79
N GLU A 67 7.36 0.91 -21.82
CA GLU A 67 8.55 1.50 -21.21
C GLU A 67 8.91 0.77 -19.91
N PRO A 68 10.19 0.41 -19.68
CA PRO A 68 10.62 -0.21 -18.43
C PRO A 68 10.44 0.71 -17.22
N VAL A 69 9.83 0.19 -16.17
CA VAL A 69 9.64 0.86 -14.89
C VAL A 69 10.37 0.08 -13.80
N ARG A 70 11.00 0.81 -12.87
CA ARG A 70 11.73 0.20 -11.76
C ARG A 70 10.76 -0.50 -10.80
N ILE A 71 11.18 -1.66 -10.29
CA ILE A 71 10.51 -2.33 -9.17
C ILE A 71 11.14 -1.79 -7.89
N ASP A 72 10.44 -0.90 -7.19
CA ASP A 72 10.93 -0.23 -5.98
C ASP A 72 10.79 -1.09 -4.71
N TYR A 73 9.76 -1.93 -4.67
CA TYR A 73 9.40 -2.77 -3.54
C TYR A 73 9.15 -4.19 -4.02
N PHE A 74 9.66 -5.17 -3.28
CA PHE A 74 9.48 -6.58 -3.63
C PHE A 74 9.34 -7.43 -2.37
N THR A 75 8.31 -8.26 -2.37
CA THR A 75 8.03 -9.20 -1.30
C THR A 75 7.68 -10.54 -1.93
N GLU A 76 8.48 -11.56 -1.63
CA GLU A 76 8.12 -12.93 -1.98
C GLU A 76 7.08 -13.46 -1.00
N ILE A 77 6.05 -14.13 -1.52
CA ILE A 77 5.02 -14.78 -0.71
C ILE A 77 5.21 -16.30 -0.80
N GLU A 78 5.57 -16.92 0.33
CA GLU A 78 5.71 -18.37 0.45
C GLU A 78 4.64 -18.90 1.41
N ASP A 79 3.89 -19.93 0.98
CA ASP A 79 2.78 -20.53 1.76
C ASP A 79 1.77 -19.51 2.34
N GLY A 80 1.55 -18.41 1.61
CA GLY A 80 0.61 -17.35 2.01
C GLY A 80 1.15 -16.41 3.09
N ARG A 81 2.48 -16.36 3.27
CA ARG A 81 3.16 -15.47 4.21
C ARG A 81 4.25 -14.70 3.50
N ALA A 82 4.40 -13.43 3.87
CA ALA A 82 5.46 -12.59 3.34
C ALA A 82 6.83 -13.04 3.87
N LEU A 83 7.76 -13.30 2.97
CA LEU A 83 9.18 -13.34 3.32
C LEU A 83 9.69 -11.91 3.52
N ALA A 84 10.79 -11.77 4.26
CA ALA A 84 11.34 -10.45 4.59
C ALA A 84 11.54 -9.61 3.31
N PRO A 85 11.01 -8.38 3.25
CA PRO A 85 11.19 -7.50 2.10
C PRO A 85 12.66 -7.25 1.83
N THR A 86 13.06 -7.30 0.56
CA THR A 86 14.41 -6.92 0.12
C THR A 86 14.42 -5.42 -0.22
N ASP A 87 14.08 -4.58 0.75
CA ASP A 87 13.80 -3.16 0.48
C ASP A 87 15.07 -2.28 0.32
N THR A 88 15.01 -1.37 -0.65
CA THR A 88 15.93 -0.20 -0.81
C THR A 88 15.16 1.12 -0.97
N GLY A 89 13.85 1.10 -0.71
CA GLY A 89 12.91 2.19 -0.98
C GLY A 89 12.77 3.22 0.14
N VAL A 90 11.98 4.27 -0.12
CA VAL A 90 11.70 5.36 0.81
C VAL A 90 10.78 4.92 1.95
N ASP A 91 11.02 5.46 3.15
CA ASP A 91 10.17 5.29 4.31
C ASP A 91 8.74 5.84 4.05
N ASN A 92 7.72 5.16 4.60
CA ASN A 92 6.28 5.50 4.58
C ASN A 92 5.39 4.93 3.45
N VAL A 93 5.84 3.93 2.70
CA VAL A 93 4.94 3.13 1.83
C VAL A 93 4.39 1.93 2.61
N PRO A 94 3.08 1.63 2.55
CA PRO A 94 2.54 0.39 3.12
C PRO A 94 3.17 -0.83 2.44
N SER A 95 4.02 -1.56 3.16
CA SER A 95 4.62 -2.82 2.75
C SER A 95 4.27 -3.94 3.74
N LEU A 96 4.33 -5.19 3.27
CA LEU A 96 4.12 -6.35 4.12
C LEU A 96 5.35 -6.56 5.01
N THR A 97 5.10 -6.86 6.28
CA THR A 97 6.16 -7.22 7.23
C THR A 97 6.50 -8.71 7.11
N ALA A 98 7.69 -9.10 7.55
CA ALA A 98 8.11 -10.51 7.52
C ALA A 98 7.15 -11.39 8.35
N ASP A 99 6.79 -12.55 7.81
CA ASP A 99 5.79 -13.52 8.34
C ASP A 99 4.33 -13.02 8.40
N GLU A 100 4.05 -11.83 7.83
CA GLU A 100 2.69 -11.32 7.73
C GLU A 100 1.83 -12.20 6.80
N PRO A 101 0.58 -12.53 7.19
CA PRO A 101 -0.32 -13.26 6.31
C PRO A 101 -0.66 -12.47 5.04
N ALA A 102 -0.28 -13.01 3.89
CA ALA A 102 -0.56 -12.46 2.58
C ALA A 102 -1.54 -13.38 1.84
N GLY A 103 -2.84 -13.18 2.09
CA GLY A 103 -3.91 -13.96 1.47
C GLY A 103 -4.55 -13.24 0.29
N THR A 104 -4.74 -13.94 -0.83
CA THR A 104 -5.51 -13.42 -1.96
C THR A 104 -7.02 -13.52 -1.67
N ASN A 105 -7.71 -12.38 -1.63
CA ASN A 105 -9.16 -12.30 -1.46
C ASN A 105 -9.84 -12.05 -2.82
N TYR A 106 -10.79 -12.91 -3.19
CA TYR A 106 -11.55 -12.77 -4.43
C TYR A 106 -12.98 -12.30 -4.13
N LEU A 107 -13.34 -11.11 -4.63
CA LEU A 107 -14.72 -10.65 -4.68
C LEU A 107 -15.26 -10.91 -6.09
N ILE A 108 -16.29 -11.75 -6.19
CA ILE A 108 -16.86 -12.17 -7.48
C ILE A 108 -18.30 -11.71 -7.52
N PHE A 109 -18.62 -10.81 -8.45
CA PHE A 109 -19.99 -10.41 -8.73
C PHE A 109 -20.55 -11.29 -9.84
N VAL A 110 -21.69 -11.95 -9.58
CA VAL A 110 -22.39 -12.77 -10.57
C VAL A 110 -23.76 -12.15 -10.79
N ASP A 111 -23.96 -11.56 -11.96
CA ASP A 111 -25.27 -11.13 -12.40
C ASP A 111 -26.02 -12.31 -13.04
N ASP A 112 -27.28 -12.51 -12.63
CA ASP A 112 -28.15 -13.60 -13.08
C ASP A 112 -29.30 -13.11 -13.97
N LEU A 113 -29.36 -11.80 -14.29
CA LEU A 113 -30.48 -11.18 -15.03
C LEU A 113 -30.73 -11.79 -16.42
N PHE A 114 -29.66 -12.18 -17.14
CA PHE A 114 -29.76 -12.74 -18.49
C PHE A 114 -28.97 -14.04 -18.67
N ALA A 115 -28.56 -14.67 -17.58
CA ALA A 115 -27.69 -15.84 -17.63
C ALA A 115 -28.48 -17.12 -17.95
N ILE A 116 -28.09 -17.83 -19.01
CA ILE A 116 -28.62 -19.18 -19.26
C ILE A 116 -28.02 -20.13 -18.21
N GLN A 117 -28.87 -20.70 -17.36
CA GLN A 117 -28.48 -21.48 -16.17
C GLN A 117 -27.40 -22.54 -16.45
N GLN A 118 -27.53 -23.30 -17.55
CA GLN A 118 -26.55 -24.32 -17.93
C GLN A 118 -25.16 -23.73 -18.25
N ARG A 119 -25.11 -22.59 -18.96
CA ARG A 119 -23.84 -21.93 -19.33
C ARG A 119 -23.20 -21.28 -18.11
N ARG A 120 -24.00 -20.60 -17.28
CA ARG A 120 -23.56 -20.02 -16.01
C ARG A 120 -22.93 -21.07 -15.10
N ASN A 121 -23.62 -22.19 -14.86
CA ASN A 121 -23.12 -23.26 -14.00
C ASN A 121 -21.80 -23.84 -14.51
N ARG A 122 -21.62 -23.93 -15.84
CA ARG A 122 -20.36 -24.36 -16.43
C ARG A 122 -19.23 -23.37 -16.13
N VAL A 123 -19.47 -22.07 -16.32
CA VAL A 123 -18.48 -21.02 -15.98
C VAL A 123 -18.13 -21.03 -14.50
N LEU A 124 -19.13 -21.11 -13.62
CA LEU A 124 -18.90 -21.13 -12.17
C LEU A 124 -18.14 -22.38 -11.72
N THR A 125 -18.40 -23.53 -12.33
CA THR A 125 -17.62 -24.77 -12.07
C THR A 125 -16.15 -24.59 -12.44
N HIS A 126 -15.86 -24.05 -13.63
CA HIS A 126 -14.49 -23.82 -14.07
C HIS A 126 -13.80 -22.75 -13.21
N LEU A 127 -14.49 -21.64 -12.92
CA LEU A 127 -13.98 -20.59 -12.05
C LEU A 127 -13.63 -21.14 -10.65
N ALA A 128 -14.48 -21.97 -10.06
CA ALA A 128 -14.19 -22.60 -8.78
C ALA A 128 -12.96 -23.52 -8.84
N GLN A 129 -12.80 -24.28 -9.92
CA GLN A 129 -11.61 -25.12 -10.13
C GLN A 129 -10.33 -24.28 -10.28
N ASP A 130 -10.39 -23.18 -11.03
CA ASP A 130 -9.26 -22.29 -11.26
C ASP A 130 -8.85 -21.55 -9.98
N LEU A 131 -9.82 -21.07 -9.20
CA LEU A 131 -9.59 -20.45 -7.90
C LEU A 131 -8.95 -21.43 -6.92
N ALA A 132 -9.43 -22.68 -6.87
CA ALA A 132 -8.83 -23.72 -6.04
C ALA A 132 -7.36 -24.01 -6.44
N ARG A 133 -7.06 -24.07 -7.75
CA ARG A 133 -5.66 -24.21 -8.25
C ARG A 133 -4.78 -23.03 -7.85
N ARG A 134 -5.35 -21.83 -7.73
CA ARG A 134 -4.64 -20.62 -7.33
C ARG A 134 -4.52 -20.46 -5.81
N GLY A 135 -4.95 -21.44 -5.02
CA GLY A 135 -4.86 -21.40 -3.56
C GLY A 135 -6.00 -20.67 -2.86
N ALA A 136 -7.02 -20.21 -3.61
CA ALA A 136 -8.20 -19.60 -3.01
C ALA A 136 -9.02 -20.66 -2.26
N ARG A 137 -9.06 -20.57 -0.93
CA ARG A 137 -10.00 -21.37 -0.12
C ARG A 137 -11.31 -20.61 -0.05
N GLY A 138 -12.37 -21.21 -0.58
CA GLY A 138 -13.71 -20.62 -0.51
C GLY A 138 -14.10 -20.35 0.95
N LEU A 139 -14.45 -19.09 1.25
CA LEU A 139 -15.15 -18.77 2.48
C LEU A 139 -16.44 -19.60 2.52
N ARG A 140 -16.68 -20.28 3.64
CA ARG A 140 -17.91 -21.02 3.89
C ARG A 140 -19.10 -20.13 3.53
N ARG A 141 -20.06 -20.67 2.76
CA ARG A 141 -21.36 -19.99 2.55
C ARG A 141 -21.87 -19.50 3.91
N PRO A 142 -22.48 -18.30 3.99
CA PRO A 142 -23.30 -17.95 5.14
C PRO A 142 -24.23 -19.14 5.40
N ARG A 143 -24.28 -19.65 6.64
CA ARG A 143 -25.30 -20.65 6.96
C ARG A 143 -26.64 -20.05 6.55
N PRO A 144 -27.52 -20.79 5.86
CA PRO A 144 -28.90 -20.34 5.76
C PRO A 144 -29.36 -20.06 7.20
N HIS A 145 -29.75 -18.81 7.44
CA HIS A 145 -30.42 -18.46 8.68
C HIS A 145 -31.62 -19.39 8.74
N PRO A 146 -31.78 -20.22 9.79
CA PRO A 146 -32.97 -21.05 9.89
C PRO A 146 -34.17 -20.12 9.79
N ASP A 147 -35.01 -20.36 8.78
CA ASP A 147 -36.31 -19.73 8.66
C ASP A 147 -36.99 -19.86 10.02
N HIS A 148 -37.20 -18.73 10.69
CA HIS A 148 -38.18 -18.67 11.76
C HIS A 148 -39.52 -18.92 11.08
N GLY A 149 -40.00 -20.15 11.20
CA GLY A 149 -41.24 -20.63 10.63
C GLY A 149 -42.36 -19.60 10.81
N LEU A 150 -43.02 -19.28 9.69
CA LEU A 150 -44.27 -18.54 9.66
C LEU A 150 -45.43 -19.45 10.14
N ASP A 151 -45.25 -20.08 11.30
CA ASP A 151 -46.22 -20.99 11.93
C ASP A 151 -46.86 -20.33 13.16
N GLN A 152 -47.03 -19.00 13.16
CA GLN A 152 -47.65 -18.25 14.27
C GLN A 152 -48.74 -17.27 13.86
N PHE A 153 -49.39 -17.49 12.72
CA PHE A 153 -50.68 -16.85 12.45
C PHE A 153 -51.72 -17.93 12.11
N ALA A 154 -52.24 -18.53 13.17
CA ALA A 154 -53.63 -18.98 13.21
C ALA A 154 -54.56 -17.76 13.17
#